data_AF-A0A4Y9QUT3-F1
#
_entry.id   AF-A0A4Y9QUT3-F1
#
_cell.length_a   1.000
_cell.length_b   1.000
_cell.length_c   1.000
_cell.angle_alpha   90.00
_cell.angle_beta   90.00
_cell.angle_gamma   90.00
#
_symmetry.space_group_name_H-M   'P 1'
#
loop_
_entity.id
_entity.type
_entity.pdbx_description
1 polymer ?
#
loop_
_entity_poly.entity_id
_entity_poly.type
_entity_poly.pdbx_seq_one_letter_code
_entity_poly.pdbx_strand_id
1 'polypeptide(L)'
;MYRLVIFFFFSVFPFNEHLPAKKEVYLILDDCINWKRSGFLDKKNMFFLYKDFDKKLFEEVFEVNFSHVWLADDKRLSSIKLKYSDLLEGLPIFSSGLSKKNWENLSKLKDTSFFILIPEDYCSEKRFLNGYEFTLYEVNLDVTASTDDVIEPLNLLPLPEVDSVRRKKKNTN
;
A
#
# COMPACT_ATOMS: atom_id res chain seq x y z
N MET A 1 -47.52 -21.35 48.75
CA MET A 1 -46.60 -20.25 49.08
C MET A 1 -45.35 -20.41 48.23
N TYR A 2 -45.00 -19.33 47.54
CA TYR A 2 -44.00 -19.22 46.49
C TYR A 2 -42.56 -19.41 46.96
N ARG A 3 -41.71 -20.02 46.12
CA ARG A 3 -40.32 -19.58 45.94
C ARG A 3 -39.79 -20.07 44.59
N LEU A 4 -40.17 -19.32 43.56
CA LEU A 4 -39.55 -19.33 42.24
C LEU A 4 -38.20 -18.59 42.39
N VAL A 5 -37.10 -19.34 42.37
CA VAL A 5 -35.76 -18.76 42.29
C VAL A 5 -35.52 -18.42 40.83
N ILE A 6 -35.84 -17.17 40.46
CA ILE A 6 -35.45 -16.57 39.19
C ILE A 6 -33.97 -16.23 39.33
N PHE A 7 -33.08 -17.08 38.81
CA PHE A 7 -31.69 -16.72 38.60
C PHE A 7 -31.61 -15.74 37.42
N PHE A 8 -31.43 -14.47 37.76
CA PHE A 8 -31.03 -13.39 36.85
C PHE A 8 -29.65 -13.72 36.26
N PHE A 9 -29.62 -14.46 35.16
CA PHE A 9 -28.41 -14.68 34.33
C PHE A 9 -28.29 -13.59 33.25
N PHE A 10 -28.41 -12.33 33.68
CA PHE A 10 -28.10 -11.17 32.84
C PHE A 10 -27.33 -10.18 33.71
N SER A 11 -26.04 -9.97 33.40
CA SER A 11 -25.34 -8.67 33.52
C SER A 11 -23.81 -8.73 33.66
N VAL A 12 -23.10 -9.78 33.22
CA VAL A 12 -21.63 -9.66 33.06
C VAL A 12 -21.08 -10.50 31.90
N PHE A 13 -21.65 -10.34 30.71
CA PHE A 13 -20.81 -10.50 29.53
C PHE A 13 -20.57 -9.09 29.01
N PRO A 14 -19.34 -8.54 29.14
CA PRO A 14 -19.00 -7.42 28.30
C PRO A 14 -19.20 -7.93 26.88
N PHE A 15 -20.06 -7.22 26.14
CA PHE A 15 -20.01 -7.20 24.69
C PHE A 15 -18.53 -7.00 24.32
N ASN A 16 -17.83 -8.09 24.02
CA ASN A 16 -16.70 -8.00 23.13
C ASN A 16 -17.35 -7.50 21.86
N GLU A 17 -17.22 -6.20 21.59
CA GLU A 17 -17.38 -5.64 20.26
C GLU A 17 -16.48 -6.50 19.37
N HIS A 18 -17.09 -7.52 18.77
CA HIS A 18 -16.49 -8.33 17.74
C HIS A 18 -16.47 -7.38 16.53
N LEU A 19 -15.52 -6.43 16.57
CA LEU A 19 -15.04 -5.74 15.38
C LEU A 19 -14.86 -6.86 14.35
N PRO A 20 -15.54 -6.80 13.20
CA PRO A 20 -15.46 -7.87 12.22
C PRO A 20 -13.99 -8.14 11.97
N ALA A 21 -13.56 -9.39 12.17
CA ALA A 21 -12.17 -9.78 12.00
C ALA A 21 -11.75 -9.31 10.60
N LYS A 22 -10.79 -8.36 10.54
CA LYS A 22 -10.28 -7.86 9.28
C LYS A 22 -9.85 -9.05 8.44
N LYS A 23 -10.21 -9.04 7.16
CA LYS A 23 -9.80 -10.12 6.26
C LYS A 23 -8.31 -9.98 5.99
N GLU A 24 -7.56 -11.06 6.15
CA GLU A 24 -6.14 -11.08 5.82
C GLU A 24 -5.95 -11.59 4.39
N VAL A 25 -5.10 -10.90 3.62
CA VAL A 25 -4.71 -11.32 2.27
C VAL A 25 -3.19 -11.42 2.22
N TYR A 26 -2.69 -12.61 1.89
CA TYR A 26 -1.27 -12.87 1.70
C TYR A 26 -0.89 -12.70 0.23
N LEU A 27 0.12 -11.87 -0.03
CA LEU A 27 0.66 -11.57 -1.34
C LEU A 27 2.13 -11.99 -1.39
N ILE A 28 2.52 -12.74 -2.41
CA ILE A 28 3.91 -13.11 -2.65
C ILE A 28 4.40 -12.29 -3.85
N LEU A 29 5.39 -11.44 -3.63
CA LEU A 29 5.97 -10.58 -4.67
C LEU A 29 7.04 -11.35 -5.44
N ASP A 30 6.62 -12.30 -6.28
CA ASP A 30 7.48 -13.29 -6.93
C ASP A 30 8.16 -12.81 -8.22
N ASP A 31 7.75 -11.66 -8.77
CA ASP A 31 8.34 -11.04 -9.96
C ASP A 31 9.40 -9.98 -9.60
N CYS A 32 10.42 -10.42 -8.87
CA CYS A 32 11.46 -9.62 -8.20
C CYS A 32 12.14 -8.54 -9.06
N ILE A 33 12.26 -8.75 -10.37
CA ILE A 33 12.91 -7.79 -11.29
C ILE A 33 12.03 -6.55 -11.52
N ASN A 34 10.72 -6.68 -11.35
CA ASN A 34 9.76 -5.62 -11.60
C ASN A 34 9.48 -4.74 -10.38
N TRP A 35 9.85 -5.21 -9.19
CA TRP A 35 9.67 -4.46 -7.94
C TRP A 35 10.90 -3.60 -7.66
N LYS A 36 10.67 -2.32 -7.43
CA LYS A 36 11.68 -1.35 -7.04
C LYS A 36 11.42 -0.91 -5.62
N ARG A 37 12.50 -0.63 -4.89
CA ARG A 37 12.44 -0.09 -3.54
C ARG A 37 12.79 1.39 -3.56
N SER A 38 11.89 2.22 -3.05
CA SER A 38 12.16 3.64 -2.84
C SER A 38 12.63 3.88 -1.40
N GLY A 39 13.70 4.65 -1.23
CA GLY A 39 14.37 4.84 0.04
C GLY A 39 14.57 6.32 0.39
N PHE A 40 13.88 6.78 1.44
CA PHE A 40 14.22 8.01 2.18
C PHE A 40 14.27 7.78 3.70
N LEU A 41 14.01 6.57 4.19
CA LEU A 41 13.83 6.30 5.61
C LEU A 41 14.88 5.29 6.10
N ASP A 42 15.88 5.77 6.83
CA ASP A 42 16.90 4.98 7.56
C ASP A 42 16.35 4.17 8.75
N LYS A 43 15.01 4.04 8.86
CA LYS A 43 14.37 3.28 9.94
C LYS A 43 14.31 1.80 9.56
N LYS A 44 14.88 0.95 10.41
CA LYS A 44 14.77 -0.52 10.29
C LYS A 44 13.29 -0.91 10.17
N ASN A 45 12.97 -1.71 9.16
CA ASN A 45 11.63 -2.21 8.88
C ASN A 45 10.63 -1.11 8.47
N MET A 46 11.07 -0.07 7.78
CA MET A 46 10.17 0.78 7.00
C MET A 46 10.59 0.74 5.53
N PHE A 47 9.62 0.63 4.62
CA PHE A 47 9.93 0.57 3.20
C PHE A 47 8.76 1.00 2.31
N PHE A 48 9.12 1.41 1.10
CA PHE A 48 8.21 1.59 -0.01
C PHE A 48 8.66 0.68 -1.15
N LEU A 49 7.75 -0.15 -1.64
CA LEU A 49 7.95 -0.97 -2.83
C LEU A 49 6.97 -0.50 -3.89
N TYR A 50 7.42 -0.43 -5.13
CA TYR A 50 6.57 -0.02 -6.23
C TYR A 50 6.89 -0.80 -7.50
N LYS A 51 5.88 -0.95 -8.34
CA LYS A 51 5.97 -1.59 -9.65
C LYS A 51 5.29 -0.70 -10.69
N ASP A 52 6.10 -0.23 -11.63
CA ASP A 52 5.65 0.50 -12.80
C ASP A 52 5.21 -0.50 -13.88
N PHE A 53 4.04 -0.29 -14.46
CA PHE A 53 3.63 -1.04 -15.64
C PHE A 53 3.90 -0.19 -16.88
N ASP A 54 4.51 -0.80 -17.90
CA ASP A 54 4.93 -0.07 -19.10
C ASP A 54 3.71 0.57 -19.79
N LYS A 55 3.77 1.88 -20.02
CA LYS A 55 2.74 2.67 -20.73
C LYS A 55 2.41 2.06 -22.10
N LYS A 56 3.38 1.38 -22.74
CA LYS A 56 3.16 0.68 -24.02
C LYS A 56 2.17 -0.48 -23.93
N LEU A 57 2.01 -1.08 -22.76
CA LEU A 57 1.11 -2.22 -22.54
C LEU A 57 -0.28 -1.79 -22.05
N PHE A 58 -0.41 -0.62 -21.43
CA PHE A 58 -1.63 -0.26 -20.70
C PHE A 58 -2.30 1.05 -21.13
N GLU A 59 -1.78 1.74 -22.17
CA GLU A 59 -2.26 3.04 -22.68
C GLU A 59 -2.26 4.20 -21.67
N GLU A 60 -2.08 3.91 -20.39
CA GLU A 60 -2.06 4.83 -19.26
C GLU A 60 -0.93 4.47 -18.29
N VAL A 61 -0.55 5.42 -17.43
CA VAL A 61 0.42 5.14 -16.37
C VAL A 61 -0.30 4.35 -15.28
N PHE A 62 0.15 3.11 -15.06
CA PHE A 62 -0.38 2.23 -14.02
C PHE A 62 0.74 1.82 -13.08
N GLU A 63 0.58 2.16 -11.80
CA GLU A 63 1.59 1.94 -10.77
C GLU A 63 0.94 1.24 -9.57
N VAL A 64 1.63 0.24 -9.05
CA VAL A 64 1.23 -0.47 -7.82
C VAL A 64 2.26 -0.17 -6.74
N ASN A 65 1.78 0.32 -5.61
CA ASN A 65 2.58 0.77 -4.48
C ASN A 65 2.24 0.00 -3.21
N PHE A 66 3.27 -0.45 -2.50
CA PHE A 66 3.17 -0.98 -1.14
C PHE A 66 3.99 -0.12 -0.20
N SER A 67 3.41 0.24 0.95
CA SER A 67 4.10 0.94 2.01
C SER A 67 3.98 0.21 3.34
N HIS A 68 5.13 -0.13 3.92
CA HIS A 68 5.25 -0.56 5.30
C HIS A 68 5.79 0.61 6.13
N VAL A 69 4.98 1.65 6.29
CA VAL A 69 5.39 2.90 6.94
C VAL A 69 4.29 3.39 7.86
N TRP A 70 4.69 3.93 9.01
CA TRP A 70 3.79 4.55 9.98
C TRP A 70 4.39 5.85 10.50
N LEU A 71 3.52 6.85 10.72
CA LEU A 71 3.91 8.16 11.25
C LEU A 71 3.88 8.21 12.78
N ALA A 72 3.17 7.28 13.42
CA ALA A 72 3.00 7.20 14.86
C ALA A 72 2.98 5.73 15.32
N ASP A 73 3.48 5.46 16.52
CA ASP A 73 3.70 4.09 17.03
C ASP A 73 2.40 3.30 17.23
N ASP A 74 1.29 3.98 17.50
CA ASP A 74 -0.06 3.40 17.61
C ASP A 74 -0.64 2.94 16.26
N LYS A 75 -0.05 3.41 15.15
CA LYS A 75 -0.40 3.02 13.77
C LYS A 75 0.63 2.08 13.16
N ARG A 76 1.47 1.47 13.98
CA ARG A 76 2.52 0.56 13.50
C ARG A 76 1.88 -0.62 12.78
N LEU A 77 2.28 -0.78 11.52
CA LEU A 77 1.92 -1.95 10.73
C LEU A 77 2.61 -3.18 11.29
N SER A 78 1.88 -4.29 11.33
CA SER A 78 2.34 -5.53 11.92
C SER A 78 3.27 -6.31 10.98
N SER A 79 3.94 -7.31 11.53
CA SER A 79 4.67 -8.32 10.76
C SER A 79 4.40 -9.67 11.38
N ILE A 80 4.18 -10.68 10.55
CA ILE A 80 3.92 -12.06 10.99
C ILE A 80 5.00 -12.98 10.45
N LYS A 81 5.24 -14.08 11.16
CA LYS A 81 6.10 -15.17 10.67
C LYS A 81 5.24 -16.35 10.32
N LEU A 82 5.39 -16.87 9.11
CA LEU A 82 4.69 -18.05 8.63
C LEU A 82 5.69 -19.03 8.04
N LYS A 83 5.44 -20.32 8.24
CA LYS A 83 6.16 -21.35 7.48
C LYS A 83 5.68 -21.34 6.04
N TYR A 84 6.54 -21.75 5.12
CA TYR A 84 6.20 -21.78 3.71
C TYR A 84 4.97 -22.67 3.43
N SER A 85 4.84 -23.81 4.12
CA SER A 85 3.64 -24.65 4.03
C SER A 85 2.37 -23.89 4.41
N ASP A 86 2.39 -23.21 5.54
CA ASP A 86 1.22 -22.53 6.10
C ASP A 86 0.83 -21.34 5.23
N LEU A 87 1.82 -20.64 4.67
CA LEU A 87 1.62 -19.59 3.69
C LEU A 87 0.91 -20.10 2.44
N LEU A 88 1.33 -21.25 1.90
CA LEU A 88 0.71 -21.87 0.72
C LEU A 88 -0.72 -22.39 1.00
N GLU A 89 -0.96 -22.96 2.18
CA GLU A 89 -2.29 -23.38 2.64
C GLU A 89 -3.26 -22.19 2.76
N GLY A 90 -2.74 -21.01 3.12
CA GLY A 90 -3.47 -19.75 3.13
C GLY A 90 -3.88 -19.21 1.76
N LEU A 91 -3.59 -19.94 0.67
CA LEU A 91 -3.89 -19.58 -0.72
C LEU A 91 -3.35 -18.19 -1.09
N PRO A 92 -2.01 -18.01 -1.07
CA PRO A 92 -1.41 -16.71 -1.29
C PRO A 92 -1.56 -16.32 -2.75
N ILE A 93 -1.61 -15.01 -2.98
CA ILE A 93 -1.72 -14.44 -4.32
C ILE A 93 -0.32 -14.09 -4.81
N PHE A 94 0.10 -14.66 -5.93
CA PHE A 94 1.38 -14.36 -6.57
C PHE A 94 1.27 -13.13 -7.47
N SER A 95 2.17 -12.16 -7.32
CA SER A 95 2.14 -10.90 -8.06
C SER A 95 2.35 -11.08 -9.57
N SER A 96 3.10 -12.10 -9.99
CA SER A 96 3.28 -12.46 -11.40
C SER A 96 1.99 -12.89 -12.09
N GLY A 97 1.03 -13.45 -11.33
CA GLY A 97 -0.28 -13.88 -11.81
C GLY A 97 -1.35 -12.78 -11.82
N LEU A 98 -1.04 -11.56 -11.34
CA LEU A 98 -2.01 -10.49 -11.23
C LEU A 98 -2.06 -9.61 -12.48
N SER A 99 -3.25 -9.55 -13.10
CA SER A 99 -3.57 -8.56 -14.13
C SER A 99 -3.83 -7.19 -13.51
N LYS A 100 -3.80 -6.13 -14.35
CA LYS A 100 -4.19 -4.76 -13.96
C LYS A 100 -5.54 -4.71 -13.23
N LYS A 101 -6.56 -5.36 -13.80
CA LYS A 101 -7.90 -5.43 -13.19
C LYS A 101 -7.87 -6.11 -11.81
N ASN A 102 -7.01 -7.11 -11.62
CA ASN A 102 -6.89 -7.76 -10.32
C ASN A 102 -6.31 -6.80 -9.28
N TRP A 103 -5.28 -6.03 -9.64
CA TRP A 103 -4.70 -5.00 -8.78
C TRP A 103 -5.71 -3.90 -8.40
N GLU A 104 -6.47 -3.39 -9.39
CA GLU A 104 -7.54 -2.42 -9.14
C GLU A 104 -8.65 -2.96 -8.23
N ASN A 105 -8.95 -4.26 -8.32
CA ASN A 105 -9.94 -4.88 -7.44
C ASN A 105 -9.41 -5.03 -6.02
N LEU A 106 -8.13 -5.39 -5.87
CA LEU A 106 -7.47 -5.52 -4.56
C LEU A 106 -7.46 -4.17 -3.82
N SER A 107 -7.11 -3.07 -4.49
CA SER A 107 -7.08 -1.74 -3.86
C SER A 107 -8.46 -1.23 -3.41
N LYS A 108 -9.54 -1.78 -3.97
CA LYS A 108 -10.93 -1.45 -3.61
C LYS A 108 -11.47 -2.27 -2.44
N LEU A 109 -10.75 -3.28 -1.97
CA LEU A 109 -11.17 -4.10 -0.84
C LEU A 109 -11.12 -3.28 0.45
N LYS A 110 -12.27 -3.12 1.09
CA LYS A 110 -12.40 -2.50 2.42
C LYS A 110 -12.21 -3.54 3.51
N ASP A 111 -11.72 -3.10 4.67
CA ASP A 111 -11.54 -3.92 5.88
C ASP A 111 -10.62 -5.15 5.68
N THR A 112 -9.64 -5.00 4.77
CA THR A 112 -8.63 -6.01 4.46
C THR A 112 -7.25 -5.54 4.91
N SER A 113 -6.51 -6.40 5.61
CA SER A 113 -5.09 -6.23 5.87
C SER A 113 -4.29 -7.03 4.84
N PHE A 114 -3.42 -6.35 4.11
CA PHE A 114 -2.53 -6.98 3.13
C PHE A 114 -1.20 -7.28 3.78
N PHE A 115 -0.77 -8.54 3.69
CA PHE A 115 0.53 -9.00 4.14
C PHE A 115 1.36 -9.43 2.94
N ILE A 116 2.52 -8.82 2.74
CA ILE A 116 3.40 -9.17 1.62
C ILE A 116 4.63 -9.95 2.08
N LEU A 117 5.01 -10.93 1.26
CA LEU A 117 6.35 -11.47 1.24
C LEU A 117 7.17 -10.71 0.19
N ILE A 118 8.21 -10.00 0.65
CA ILE A 118 8.98 -9.07 -0.17
C ILE A 118 9.88 -9.80 -1.18
N PRO A 119 10.17 -9.19 -2.34
CA PRO A 119 10.93 -9.84 -3.42
C PRO A 119 12.38 -10.17 -3.04
N GLU A 120 12.98 -9.46 -2.08
CA GLU A 120 14.32 -9.76 -1.57
C GLU A 120 14.37 -11.08 -0.78
N ASP A 121 13.26 -11.44 -0.13
CA ASP A 121 13.15 -12.65 0.69
C ASP A 121 12.61 -13.84 -0.13
N TYR A 122 11.90 -13.58 -1.23
CA TYR A 122 11.31 -14.61 -2.09
C TYR A 122 11.43 -14.25 -3.57
N CYS A 123 12.21 -15.02 -4.33
CA CYS A 123 12.38 -14.80 -5.76
C CYS A 123 12.20 -16.04 -6.65
N SER A 124 12.16 -17.23 -6.05
CA SER A 124 11.78 -18.44 -6.78
C SER A 124 11.41 -19.53 -5.80
N GLU A 125 10.25 -20.14 -6.02
CA GLU A 125 9.74 -21.29 -5.24
C GLU A 125 10.76 -22.44 -5.11
N LYS A 126 11.59 -22.65 -6.14
CA LYS A 126 12.52 -23.78 -6.24
C LYS A 126 13.60 -23.82 -5.15
N ARG A 127 13.68 -22.82 -4.28
CA ARG A 127 14.77 -22.64 -3.31
C ARG A 127 14.38 -22.92 -1.87
N PHE A 128 13.11 -23.17 -1.57
CA PHE A 128 12.63 -23.22 -0.19
C PHE A 128 12.16 -24.60 0.23
N LEU A 129 12.61 -25.03 1.41
CA LEU A 129 12.12 -26.25 2.06
C LEU A 129 10.81 -25.94 2.79
N ASN A 130 9.94 -26.93 2.95
CA ASN A 130 8.61 -26.76 3.58
C ASN A 130 8.66 -26.12 4.98
N GLY A 131 9.74 -26.33 5.74
CA GLY A 131 9.92 -25.78 7.08
C GLY A 131 10.54 -24.39 7.14
N TYR A 132 10.85 -23.76 5.99
CA TYR A 132 11.43 -22.43 5.96
C TYR A 132 10.41 -21.39 6.42
N GLU A 133 10.82 -20.49 7.31
CA GLU A 133 9.97 -19.42 7.84
C GLU A 133 10.23 -18.11 7.09
N PHE A 134 9.15 -17.47 6.68
CA PHE A 134 9.16 -16.15 6.06
C PHE A 134 8.59 -15.12 7.02
N THR A 135 9.10 -13.90 6.95
CA THR A 135 8.48 -12.74 7.58
C THR A 135 7.63 -12.03 6.55
N LEU A 136 6.33 -11.93 6.81
CA LEU A 136 5.40 -11.13 6.01
C LEU A 136 5.13 -9.81 6.72
N TYR A 137 5.01 -8.75 5.94
CA TYR A 137 4.82 -7.39 6.43
C TYR A 137 3.42 -6.90 6.07
N GLU A 138 2.68 -6.41 7.05
CA GLU A 138 1.43 -5.71 6.80
C GLU A 138 1.73 -4.41 6.05
N VAL A 139 1.03 -4.13 4.96
CA VAL A 139 1.29 -2.99 4.10
C VAL A 139 0.02 -2.25 3.74
N ASN A 140 0.16 -0.95 3.49
CA ASN A 140 -0.86 -0.23 2.75
C ASN A 140 -0.62 -0.45 1.25
N LEU A 141 -1.67 -0.85 0.54
CA LEU A 141 -1.69 -0.98 -0.92
C LEU A 141 -2.31 0.27 -1.53
N ASP A 142 -1.59 0.90 -2.46
CA ASP A 142 -2.10 1.97 -3.31
C ASP A 142 -1.90 1.58 -4.78
N VAL A 143 -2.90 1.87 -5.61
CA VAL A 143 -2.89 1.56 -7.04
C VAL A 143 -3.29 2.83 -7.78
N THR A 144 -2.33 3.42 -8.47
CA THR A 144 -2.53 4.67 -9.21
C THR A 144 -2.68 4.34 -10.69
N ALA A 145 -3.80 4.77 -11.27
CA ALA A 145 -4.04 4.76 -12.70
C ALA A 145 -4.23 6.20 -13.14
N SER A 146 -3.23 6.79 -13.80
CA SER A 146 -3.37 8.09 -14.42
C SER A 146 -3.71 7.88 -15.89
N THR A 147 -4.99 8.03 -16.21
CA THR A 147 -5.37 8.56 -17.52
C THR A 147 -4.75 9.96 -17.57
N ASP A 148 -3.92 10.27 -18.56
CA ASP A 148 -3.36 11.61 -18.72
C ASP A 148 -4.52 12.62 -18.59
N ASP A 149 -4.59 13.34 -17.46
CA ASP A 149 -5.40 14.54 -17.37
C ASP A 149 -4.85 15.45 -18.47
N VAL A 150 -5.72 15.82 -19.40
CA VAL A 150 -5.48 16.91 -20.32
C VAL A 150 -5.00 18.08 -19.48
N ILE A 151 -3.71 18.36 -19.50
CA ILE A 151 -3.20 19.66 -19.11
C ILE A 151 -3.81 20.60 -20.15
N GLU A 152 -5.01 21.11 -19.89
CA GLU A 152 -5.45 22.33 -20.53
C GLU A 152 -4.29 23.31 -20.30
N PRO A 153 -3.66 23.84 -21.36
CA PRO A 153 -2.60 24.79 -21.17
C PRO A 153 -3.18 25.89 -20.31
N LEU A 154 -2.61 26.07 -19.13
CA LEU A 154 -2.96 27.14 -18.21
C LEU A 154 -3.01 28.40 -19.08
N ASN A 155 -4.19 28.96 -19.29
CA ASN A 155 -4.34 30.23 -19.99
C ASN A 155 -3.63 31.25 -19.10
N LEU A 156 -2.33 31.41 -19.34
CA LEU A 156 -1.49 32.42 -18.73
C LEU A 156 -2.12 33.74 -19.16
N LEU A 157 -2.89 34.33 -18.24
CA LEU A 157 -3.31 35.71 -18.37
C LEU A 157 -2.04 36.51 -18.72
N PRO A 158 -2.09 37.34 -19.78
CA PRO A 158 -0.92 38.10 -20.19
C PRO A 158 -0.44 38.92 -18.98
N LEU A 159 0.82 38.73 -18.60
CA LEU A 159 1.45 39.51 -17.54
C LEU A 159 1.31 41.00 -17.91
N PRO A 160 0.92 41.87 -16.96
CA PRO A 160 0.83 43.30 -17.24
C PRO A 160 2.20 43.80 -17.70
N GLU A 161 2.22 44.53 -18.82
CA GLU A 161 3.42 45.22 -19.31
C GLU A 161 3.98 46.08 -18.19
N VAL A 162 5.18 45.72 -17.72
CA VAL A 162 5.93 46.54 -16.78
C VAL A 162 6.48 47.71 -17.56
N ASP A 163 5.82 48.86 -17.43
CA ASP A 163 6.29 50.13 -17.97
C ASP A 163 7.74 50.38 -17.55
N SER A 164 8.64 50.35 -18.53
CA SER A 164 10.05 50.66 -18.34
C SER A 164 10.22 52.12 -17.87
N VAL A 165 10.46 52.29 -16.57
CA VAL A 165 10.79 53.59 -15.98
C VAL A 165 12.13 54.08 -16.54
N ARG A 166 12.02 54.94 -17.54
CA ARG A 166 13.10 55.65 -18.21
C ARG A 166 13.81 56.59 -17.22
N ARG A 167 14.90 56.13 -16.59
CA ARG A 167 15.79 56.98 -15.80
C ARG A 167 16.44 58.04 -16.70
N LYS A 168 16.01 59.30 -16.57
CA LYS A 168 16.72 60.46 -17.14
C LYS A 168 18.07 60.62 -16.44
N LYS A 169 19.15 60.50 -17.22
CA LYS A 169 20.52 60.82 -16.83
C LYS A 169 20.64 62.35 -16.73
N LYS A 170 20.85 62.88 -15.52
CA LYS A 170 21.13 64.31 -15.29
C LYS A 170 22.63 64.51 -15.50
N ASN A 171 23.01 65.08 -16.64
CA ASN A 171 24.39 65.54 -16.87
C ASN A 171 24.58 66.87 -16.12
N THR A 172 25.55 66.89 -15.22
CA THR A 172 26.19 68.09 -14.69
C THR A 172 27.49 68.31 -15.47
N ASN A 173 27.56 69.43 -16.19
CA ASN A 173 28.67 70.39 -16.21
C ASN A 173 28.22 71.63 -16.97
#